data_AF-A0A8T3YQ46-F1
#
_entry.id   AF-A0A8T3YQ46-F1
#
_cell.length_a   1.000
_cell.length_b   1.000
_cell.length_c   1.000
_cell.angle_alpha   90.00
_cell.angle_beta   90.00
_cell.angle_gamma   90.00
#
_symmetry.space_group_name_H-M   'P 1'
#
loop_
_entity.id
_entity.type
_entity.pdbx_description
1 polymer ?
#
loop_
_entity_poly.entity_id
_entity_poly.type
_entity_poly.pdbx_seq_one_letter_code
_entity_poly.pdbx_strand_id
1 'polypeptide(L)'
;MLEFIKQFFKKPEKIEEIEPIEIDKIEDWLNKHTSDIIEDIDKEINSIYAQISEDVTELKHELENLKNATLRNENIILRAKQIMEGNRTTYIDKITKFAEALDLTNKGFFSGKKFCKEFEAQILELNNQTLRSYYVLQEFFGEESGLVAKRLKKVDEQVKEMREIITTSPIYTLDELQKNIKDFRERQEAFNKLSEEITKKKGELEEYRIYREKVELKMAALKKSDAYLSYRKLSEDKAGVMEEIKRLEAELGADFSLLLRPLKKQSRLALNEKLVEQYSNDPLLALLNDDKLEILSILEQLKTNIISNKLELKDTQKDKPLQSIDKLHRRYFEDFLNKYKTLRTRKKDIDSQILSNNVNQDFNDLQYKHEHLLGKCKHVIDEINNIEKNKLKLNLDEQRNDLEIKFSTLVMKKVKFTNKLDKLINEKSENTAANQEKQEKPENINNKEKLNNINTQENTADKQKEV
;
A
#
# COMPACT_ATOMS: atom_id res chain seq x y z
N MET A 1 26.68 -43.57 23.25
CA MET A 1 25.21 -43.70 23.14
C MET A 1 24.47 -43.47 24.46
N LEU A 2 24.96 -43.99 25.60
CA LEU A 2 24.35 -43.75 26.93
C LEU A 2 24.45 -42.31 27.45
N GLU A 3 25.47 -41.53 27.02
CA GLU A 3 25.58 -40.09 27.33
C GLU A 3 24.52 -39.23 26.62
N PHE A 4 24.15 -39.60 25.39
CA PHE A 4 23.16 -38.89 24.59
C PHE A 4 21.74 -39.01 25.18
N ILE A 5 21.40 -40.17 25.75
CA ILE A 5 20.10 -40.39 26.41
C ILE A 5 20.03 -39.65 27.76
N LYS A 6 21.15 -39.46 28.47
CA LYS A 6 21.20 -38.66 29.71
C LYS A 6 20.89 -37.17 29.48
N GLN A 7 21.10 -36.63 28.28
CA GLN A 7 20.71 -35.25 27.94
C GLN A 7 19.18 -35.06 27.87
N PHE A 8 18.41 -36.10 27.53
CA PHE A 8 16.94 -36.02 27.46
C PHE A 8 16.25 -36.15 28.82
N PHE A 9 16.96 -36.56 29.88
CA PHE A 9 16.43 -36.74 31.23
C PHE A 9 17.08 -35.83 32.28
N LYS A 10 17.82 -34.79 31.86
CA LYS A 10 18.14 -33.69 32.77
C LYS A 10 16.82 -33.04 33.20
N LYS A 11 16.51 -33.12 34.50
CA LYS A 11 15.46 -32.31 35.14
C LYS A 11 15.59 -30.87 34.61
N PRO A 12 14.49 -30.15 34.32
CA PRO A 12 14.58 -28.75 33.94
C PRO A 12 15.38 -28.03 35.02
N GLU A 13 16.61 -27.64 34.67
CA GLU A 13 17.40 -26.72 35.46
C GLU A 13 16.53 -25.49 35.70
N LYS A 14 16.55 -25.00 36.95
CA LYS A 14 15.77 -23.88 37.47
C LYS A 14 15.47 -22.87 36.36
N ILE A 15 14.18 -22.51 36.23
CA ILE A 15 13.70 -21.39 35.41
C ILE A 15 14.75 -20.27 35.48
N GLU A 16 15.52 -20.09 34.41
CA GLU A 16 16.54 -19.06 34.32
C GLU A 16 15.86 -17.73 34.66
N GLU A 17 16.40 -17.01 35.64
CA GLU A 17 15.89 -15.70 36.03
C GLU A 17 15.78 -14.85 34.76
N ILE A 18 14.54 -14.53 34.37
CA ILE A 18 14.29 -13.65 33.22
C ILE A 18 14.68 -12.25 33.66
N GLU A 19 15.67 -11.67 33.00
CA GLU A 19 16.04 -10.29 33.24
C GLU A 19 15.25 -9.37 32.29
N PRO A 20 14.29 -8.58 32.80
CA PRO A 20 13.56 -7.62 31.98
C PRO A 20 14.40 -6.38 31.73
N ILE A 21 14.61 -6.03 30.46
CA ILE A 21 15.34 -4.82 30.06
C ILE A 21 14.37 -3.86 29.38
N GLU A 22 14.36 -2.60 29.81
CA GLU A 22 13.61 -1.57 29.09
C GLU A 22 14.35 -1.20 27.81
N ILE A 23 13.65 -1.11 26.68
CA ILE A 23 14.27 -0.89 25.36
C ILE A 23 15.18 0.36 25.36
N ASP A 24 14.74 1.42 26.02
CA ASP A 24 15.49 2.68 26.10
C ASP A 24 16.83 2.53 26.85
N LYS A 25 16.93 1.53 27.74
CA LYS A 25 18.10 1.27 28.59
C LYS A 25 18.99 0.13 28.08
N ILE A 26 18.74 -0.40 26.87
CA ILE A 26 19.51 -1.52 26.31
C ILE A 26 21.01 -1.22 26.27
N GLU A 27 21.41 -0.01 25.85
CA GLU A 27 22.82 0.38 25.77
C GLU A 27 23.47 0.51 27.15
N ASP A 28 22.80 1.18 28.09
CA ASP A 28 23.29 1.32 29.47
C ASP A 28 23.48 -0.05 30.12
N TRP A 29 22.50 -0.94 29.92
CA TRP A 29 22.54 -2.29 30.41
C TRP A 29 23.70 -3.08 29.77
N LEU A 30 23.89 -2.97 28.46
CA LEU A 30 24.96 -3.64 27.73
C LEU A 30 26.33 -3.19 28.25
N ASN A 31 26.54 -1.87 28.34
CA ASN A 31 27.79 -1.29 28.84
C ASN A 31 28.09 -1.71 30.29
N LYS A 32 27.07 -1.78 31.15
CA LYS A 32 27.22 -2.24 32.53
C LYS A 32 27.70 -3.70 32.60
N HIS A 33 27.25 -4.57 31.70
CA HIS A 33 27.59 -5.99 31.73
C HIS A 33 28.85 -6.35 30.94
N THR A 34 29.34 -5.44 30.08
CA THR A 34 30.54 -5.69 29.27
C THR A 34 31.76 -4.90 29.71
N SER A 35 31.60 -3.80 30.47
CA SER A 35 32.71 -2.92 30.87
C SER A 35 33.83 -3.65 31.62
N ASP A 36 33.52 -4.43 32.65
CA ASP A 36 34.53 -5.19 33.42
C ASP A 36 35.26 -6.20 32.53
N ILE A 37 34.51 -6.90 31.65
CA ILE A 37 35.07 -7.87 30.70
C ILE A 37 36.01 -7.18 29.69
N ILE A 38 35.61 -6.00 29.20
CA ILE A 38 36.44 -5.19 28.30
C ILE A 38 37.72 -4.77 29.02
N GLU A 39 37.63 -4.29 30.26
CA GLU A 39 38.81 -3.84 31.01
C GLU A 39 39.81 -4.96 31.25
N ASP A 40 39.34 -6.17 31.58
CA ASP A 40 40.21 -7.33 31.79
C ASP A 40 40.89 -7.77 30.50
N ILE A 41 40.15 -7.84 29.39
CA ILE A 41 40.71 -8.17 28.07
C ILE A 41 41.67 -7.09 27.58
N ASP A 42 41.36 -5.81 27.82
CA ASP A 42 42.23 -4.69 27.48
C ASP A 42 43.58 -4.83 28.18
N LYS A 43 43.61 -5.23 29.46
CA LYS A 43 44.88 -5.46 30.18
C LYS A 43 45.72 -6.54 29.50
N GLU A 44 45.11 -7.67 29.12
CA GLU A 44 45.80 -8.77 28.43
C GLU A 44 46.32 -8.33 27.05
N ILE A 45 45.48 -7.71 26.24
CA ILE A 45 45.84 -7.21 24.90
C ILE A 45 46.94 -6.16 24.99
N ASN A 46 46.86 -5.25 25.96
CA ASN A 46 47.87 -4.20 26.15
C ASN A 46 49.23 -4.77 26.56
N SER A 47 49.25 -5.86 27.31
CA SER A 47 50.47 -6.62 27.62
C SER A 47 51.08 -7.19 26.34
N ILE A 48 50.28 -7.82 25.47
CA ILE A 48 50.78 -8.36 24.20
C ILE A 48 51.28 -7.24 23.27
N TYR A 49 50.59 -6.09 23.21
CA TYR A 49 51.09 -4.92 22.47
C TYR A 49 52.48 -4.47 22.94
N ALA A 50 52.72 -4.48 24.26
CA ALA A 50 54.03 -4.13 24.80
C ALA A 50 55.11 -5.12 24.35
N GLN A 51 54.80 -6.42 24.35
CA GLN A 51 55.72 -7.46 23.88
C GLN A 51 55.99 -7.34 22.37
N ILE A 52 54.96 -7.10 21.56
CA ILE A 52 55.11 -6.86 20.11
C ILE A 52 55.99 -5.63 19.88
N SER A 53 55.79 -4.55 20.63
CA SER A 53 56.59 -3.33 20.50
C SER A 53 58.07 -3.57 20.83
N GLU A 54 58.35 -4.40 21.84
CA GLU A 54 59.71 -4.80 22.20
C GLU A 54 60.33 -5.65 21.08
N ASP A 55 59.64 -6.69 20.60
CA ASP A 55 60.13 -7.56 19.53
C ASP A 55 60.28 -6.83 18.18
N VAL A 56 59.46 -5.82 17.90
CA VAL A 56 59.63 -4.94 16.72
C VAL A 56 60.88 -4.07 16.86
N THR A 57 61.20 -3.62 18.07
CA THR A 57 62.45 -2.87 18.34
C THR A 57 63.67 -3.77 18.16
N GLU A 58 63.62 -4.99 18.69
CA GLU A 58 64.67 -5.99 18.49
C GLU A 58 64.79 -6.42 17.03
N LEU A 59 63.69 -6.57 16.30
CA LEU A 59 63.68 -6.84 14.86
C LEU A 59 64.44 -5.76 14.08
N LYS A 60 64.23 -4.47 14.42
CA LYS A 60 64.98 -3.35 13.81
C LYS A 60 66.47 -3.43 14.13
N HIS A 61 66.84 -3.88 15.33
CA HIS A 61 68.25 -4.12 15.66
C HIS A 61 68.84 -5.26 14.81
N GLU A 62 68.14 -6.39 14.66
CA GLU A 62 68.62 -7.51 13.84
C GLU A 62 68.71 -7.15 12.35
N LEU A 63 67.85 -6.28 11.86
CA LEU A 63 67.97 -5.74 10.50
C LEU A 63 69.25 -4.91 10.30
N GLU A 64 69.65 -4.11 11.30
CA GLU A 64 70.90 -3.36 11.25
C GLU A 64 72.13 -4.28 11.40
N ASN A 65 72.04 -5.34 12.21
CA ASN A 65 73.07 -6.39 12.27
C ASN A 65 73.22 -7.07 10.91
N LEU A 66 72.09 -7.50 10.32
CA LEU A 66 72.06 -8.10 8.99
C LEU A 66 72.55 -7.12 7.93
N LYS A 67 72.44 -5.80 8.08
CA LYS A 67 72.96 -4.79 7.15
C LYS A 67 74.48 -4.59 7.24
N ASN A 68 75.05 -4.77 8.43
CA ASN A 68 76.47 -4.57 8.71
C ASN A 68 77.30 -5.86 8.68
N ALA A 69 76.66 -7.03 8.64
CA ALA A 69 77.32 -8.32 8.53
C ALA A 69 78.29 -8.42 7.33
N THR A 70 79.40 -9.13 7.52
CA THR A 70 80.44 -9.33 6.48
C THR A 70 80.44 -10.78 5.99
N LEU A 71 80.79 -10.99 4.73
CA LEU A 71 80.85 -12.33 4.14
C LEU A 71 81.92 -13.19 4.83
N ARG A 72 81.55 -14.41 5.24
CA ARG A 72 82.50 -15.39 5.77
C ARG A 72 83.51 -15.89 4.72
N ASN A 73 83.09 -15.91 3.45
CA ASN A 73 83.94 -16.24 2.31
C ASN A 73 84.01 -15.04 1.37
N GLU A 74 85.14 -14.33 1.36
CA GLU A 74 85.34 -13.17 0.50
C GLU A 74 85.60 -13.55 -0.97
N ASN A 75 85.98 -14.81 -1.23
CA ASN A 75 86.31 -15.33 -2.56
C ASN A 75 85.07 -15.81 -3.33
N ILE A 76 84.00 -15.03 -3.35
CA ILE A 76 82.80 -15.31 -4.16
C ILE A 76 82.84 -14.54 -5.49
N ILE A 77 82.25 -15.12 -6.54
CA ILE A 77 82.17 -14.48 -7.84
C ILE A 77 81.37 -13.16 -7.75
N LEU A 78 81.81 -12.13 -8.49
CA LEU A 78 81.23 -10.79 -8.45
C LEU A 78 79.70 -10.80 -8.67
N ARG A 79 79.21 -11.64 -9.59
CA ARG A 79 77.78 -11.77 -9.88
C ARG A 79 76.98 -12.28 -8.68
N ALA A 80 77.51 -13.25 -7.94
CA ALA A 80 76.85 -13.77 -6.73
C ALA A 80 76.80 -12.70 -5.63
N LYS A 81 77.91 -11.95 -5.45
CA LYS A 81 77.96 -10.81 -4.53
C LYS A 81 76.90 -9.74 -4.85
N GLN A 82 76.77 -9.37 -6.13
CA GLN A 82 75.74 -8.40 -6.57
C GLN A 82 74.31 -8.89 -6.33
N ILE A 83 74.02 -10.15 -6.66
CA ILE A 83 72.69 -10.75 -6.42
C ILE A 83 72.38 -10.76 -4.92
N MET A 84 73.34 -11.16 -4.10
CA MET A 84 73.20 -11.19 -2.64
C MET A 84 72.92 -9.79 -2.08
N GLU A 85 73.71 -8.77 -2.43
CA GLU A 85 73.53 -7.40 -1.89
C GLU A 85 72.19 -6.78 -2.32
N GLY A 86 71.75 -7.04 -3.56
CA GLY A 86 70.43 -6.61 -4.03
C GLY A 86 69.29 -7.25 -3.25
N ASN A 87 69.39 -8.55 -2.95
CA ASN A 87 68.41 -9.25 -2.11
C ASN A 87 68.47 -8.78 -0.65
N ARG A 88 69.67 -8.54 -0.10
CA ARG A 88 69.87 -7.99 1.24
C ARG A 88 69.16 -6.65 1.42
N THR A 89 69.40 -5.74 0.49
CA THR A 89 68.80 -4.39 0.49
C THR A 89 67.28 -4.48 0.39
N THR A 90 66.77 -5.29 -0.54
CA THR A 90 65.33 -5.48 -0.73
C THR A 90 64.69 -6.08 0.52
N TYR A 91 65.29 -7.14 1.09
CA TYR A 91 64.78 -7.79 2.29
C TYR A 91 64.70 -6.83 3.48
N ILE A 92 65.77 -6.09 3.74
CA ILE A 92 65.83 -5.11 4.82
C ILE A 92 64.78 -4.00 4.62
N ASP A 93 64.69 -3.43 3.42
CA ASP A 93 63.73 -2.37 3.10
C ASP A 93 62.27 -2.85 3.32
N LYS A 94 61.94 -4.05 2.86
CA LYS A 94 60.59 -4.60 2.99
C LYS A 94 60.19 -4.88 4.44
N ILE A 95 61.08 -5.49 5.23
CA ILE A 95 60.79 -5.76 6.64
C ILE A 95 60.76 -4.46 7.46
N THR A 96 61.63 -3.50 7.14
CA THR A 96 61.60 -2.18 7.81
C THR A 96 60.26 -1.49 7.57
N LYS A 97 59.79 -1.42 6.32
CA LYS A 97 58.49 -0.85 5.98
C LYS A 97 57.32 -1.57 6.66
N PHE A 98 57.38 -2.90 6.73
CA PHE A 98 56.39 -3.67 7.46
C PHE A 98 56.38 -3.31 8.95
N ALA A 99 57.55 -3.30 9.60
CA ALA A 99 57.67 -2.96 11.02
C ALA A 99 57.22 -1.52 11.34
N GLU A 100 57.39 -0.59 10.41
CA GLU A 100 56.91 0.80 10.52
C GLU A 100 55.41 0.95 10.27
N ALA A 101 54.80 0.04 9.50
CA ALA A 101 53.37 0.07 9.19
C ALA A 101 52.49 -0.52 10.30
N LEU A 102 53.07 -1.17 11.31
CA LEU A 102 52.33 -1.71 12.45
C LEU A 102 51.84 -0.57 13.36
N ASP A 103 50.52 -0.39 13.46
CA ASP A 103 49.93 0.53 14.43
C ASP A 103 49.90 -0.11 15.83
N LEU A 104 50.91 0.23 16.64
CA LEU A 104 51.03 -0.21 18.04
C LEU A 104 50.58 0.87 19.04
N THR A 105 50.01 1.98 18.53
CA THR A 105 49.63 3.14 19.36
C THR A 105 48.19 3.06 19.85
N ASN A 106 47.28 2.56 19.00
CA ASN A 106 45.87 2.36 19.34
C ASN A 106 45.69 0.98 19.99
N LYS A 107 45.62 0.96 21.32
CA LYS A 107 45.51 -0.27 22.10
C LYS A 107 44.06 -0.57 22.54
N GLY A 108 43.87 -1.68 23.25
CA GLY A 108 42.57 -2.17 23.71
C GLY A 108 41.88 -3.12 22.72
N PHE A 109 40.74 -3.67 23.12
CA PHE A 109 40.03 -4.77 22.49
C PHE A 109 39.58 -4.47 21.06
N PHE A 110 38.88 -3.36 20.87
CA PHE A 110 38.36 -2.99 19.55
C PHE A 110 39.49 -2.68 18.56
N SER A 111 40.53 -1.98 19.03
CA SER A 111 41.73 -1.68 18.24
C SER A 111 42.53 -2.94 17.93
N GLY A 112 42.70 -3.84 18.91
CA GLY A 112 43.36 -5.13 18.76
C GLY A 112 42.67 -6.02 17.73
N LYS A 113 41.33 -6.08 17.75
CA LYS A 113 40.53 -6.83 16.78
C LYS A 113 40.78 -6.35 15.35
N LYS A 114 40.85 -5.04 15.16
CA LYS A 114 41.18 -4.42 13.86
C LYS A 114 42.64 -4.72 13.47
N PHE A 115 43.57 -4.53 14.39
CA PHE A 115 44.99 -4.78 14.20
C PHE A 115 45.28 -6.23 13.78
N CYS A 116 44.73 -7.24 14.45
CA CYS A 116 44.91 -8.64 14.08
C CYS A 116 44.47 -8.93 12.64
N LYS A 117 43.36 -8.34 12.19
CA LYS A 117 42.86 -8.49 10.82
C LYS A 117 43.78 -7.82 9.78
N GLU A 118 44.30 -6.64 10.09
CA GLU A 118 45.23 -5.91 9.22
C GLU A 118 46.59 -6.61 9.15
N PHE A 119 47.10 -7.08 10.29
CA PHE A 119 48.35 -7.82 10.40
C PHE A 119 48.34 -9.09 9.54
N GLU A 120 47.25 -9.88 9.55
CA GLU A 120 47.12 -11.11 8.76
C GLU A 120 47.31 -10.85 7.26
N ALA A 121 46.77 -9.73 6.74
CA ALA A 121 46.99 -9.32 5.36
C ALA A 121 48.43 -8.85 5.12
N GLN A 122 48.99 -8.06 6.04
CA GLN A 122 50.34 -7.49 5.92
C GLN A 122 51.44 -8.56 5.98
N ILE A 123 51.33 -9.55 6.87
CA ILE A 123 52.34 -10.61 7.03
C ILE A 123 52.35 -11.57 5.83
N LEU A 124 51.17 -11.85 5.26
CA LEU A 124 51.05 -12.65 4.04
C LEU A 124 51.75 -11.94 2.85
N GLU A 125 51.48 -10.65 2.68
CA GLU A 125 52.09 -9.85 1.63
C GLU A 125 53.61 -9.73 1.82
N LEU A 126 54.06 -9.50 3.05
CA LEU A 126 55.48 -9.48 3.38
C LEU A 126 56.16 -10.81 2.97
N ASN A 127 55.60 -11.94 3.40
CA ASN A 127 56.14 -13.27 3.08
C ASN A 127 56.31 -13.46 1.57
N ASN A 128 55.30 -13.09 0.77
CA ASN A 128 55.38 -13.18 -0.70
C ASN A 128 56.50 -12.31 -1.29
N GLN A 129 56.68 -11.09 -0.76
CA GLN A 129 57.69 -10.15 -1.23
C GLN A 129 59.11 -10.52 -0.80
N THR A 130 59.29 -11.17 0.35
CA THR A 130 60.62 -11.41 0.95
C THR A 130 61.14 -12.83 0.78
N LEU A 131 60.30 -13.81 0.39
CA LEU A 131 60.66 -15.23 0.36
C LEU A 131 61.94 -15.52 -0.45
N ARG A 132 62.02 -14.98 -1.68
CA ARG A 132 63.19 -15.18 -2.54
C ARG A 132 64.45 -14.56 -1.93
N SER A 133 64.35 -13.34 -1.42
CA SER A 133 65.48 -12.64 -0.83
C SER A 133 65.97 -13.34 0.44
N TYR A 134 65.07 -13.86 1.26
CA TYR A 134 65.40 -14.68 2.41
C TYR A 134 66.21 -15.93 2.02
N TYR A 135 65.78 -16.71 1.02
CA TYR A 135 66.52 -17.91 0.60
C TYR A 135 67.92 -17.58 0.06
N VAL A 136 68.07 -16.48 -0.68
CA VAL A 136 69.40 -16.03 -1.10
C VAL A 136 70.25 -15.67 0.11
N LEU A 137 69.70 -14.92 1.08
CA LEU A 137 70.45 -14.51 2.27
C LEU A 137 70.79 -15.67 3.19
N GLN A 138 70.01 -16.74 3.24
CA GLN A 138 70.33 -17.93 4.02
C GLN A 138 71.67 -18.59 3.59
N GLU A 139 72.02 -18.51 2.30
CA GLU A 139 73.29 -19.05 1.79
C GLU A 139 74.52 -18.22 2.20
N PHE A 140 74.36 -16.91 2.43
CA PHE A 140 75.48 -15.98 2.68
C PHE A 140 75.54 -15.46 4.13
N PHE A 141 74.37 -15.30 4.77
CA PHE A 141 74.12 -14.70 6.09
C PHE A 141 73.06 -15.52 6.84
N GLY A 142 73.23 -16.84 6.88
CA GLY A 142 72.24 -17.75 7.47
C GLY A 142 71.92 -17.47 8.94
N GLU A 143 72.92 -17.03 9.71
CA GLU A 143 72.75 -16.69 11.12
C GLU A 143 71.96 -15.39 11.29
N GLU A 144 72.40 -14.30 10.65
CA GLU A 144 71.79 -12.98 10.79
C GLU A 144 70.37 -12.94 10.19
N SER A 145 70.18 -13.51 9.00
CA SER A 145 68.84 -13.62 8.39
C SER A 145 67.93 -14.59 9.16
N GLY A 146 68.50 -15.62 9.79
CA GLY A 146 67.78 -16.53 10.68
C GLY A 146 67.28 -15.85 11.95
N LEU A 147 68.06 -14.94 12.54
CA LEU A 147 67.65 -14.12 13.68
C LEU A 147 66.50 -13.18 13.31
N VAL A 148 66.58 -12.50 12.16
CA VAL A 148 65.48 -11.66 11.65
C VAL A 148 64.20 -12.48 11.48
N ALA A 149 64.27 -13.65 10.84
CA ALA A 149 63.11 -14.53 10.65
C ALA A 149 62.54 -15.03 11.98
N LYS A 150 63.40 -15.35 12.97
CA LYS A 150 62.97 -15.76 14.31
C LYS A 150 62.21 -14.64 15.03
N ARG A 151 62.68 -13.38 14.93
CA ARG A 151 61.98 -12.23 15.51
C ARG A 151 60.63 -11.98 14.84
N LEU A 152 60.58 -12.02 13.52
CA LEU A 152 59.32 -11.89 12.78
C LEU A 152 58.31 -12.98 13.17
N LYS A 153 58.78 -14.22 13.34
CA LYS A 153 57.95 -15.34 13.81
C LYS A 153 57.39 -15.10 15.21
N LYS A 154 58.18 -14.55 16.12
CA LYS A 154 57.72 -14.23 17.49
C LYS A 154 56.62 -13.17 17.49
N VAL A 155 56.74 -12.14 16.66
CA VAL A 155 55.66 -11.15 16.45
C VAL A 155 54.39 -11.81 15.92
N ASP A 156 54.50 -12.70 14.91
CA ASP A 156 53.35 -13.45 14.38
C ASP A 156 52.68 -14.35 15.44
N GLU A 157 53.46 -15.02 16.28
CA GLU A 157 52.94 -15.84 17.40
C GLU A 157 52.18 -14.99 18.43
N GLN A 158 52.70 -13.81 18.80
CA GLN A 158 52.02 -12.87 19.71
C GLN A 158 50.71 -12.33 19.13
N VAL A 159 50.69 -12.01 17.82
CA VAL A 159 49.44 -11.57 17.18
C VAL A 159 48.41 -12.70 17.13
N LYS A 160 48.84 -13.95 16.94
CA LYS A 160 47.95 -15.12 17.03
C LYS A 160 47.38 -15.32 18.43
N GLU A 161 48.20 -15.17 19.47
CA GLU A 161 47.75 -15.18 20.86
C GLU A 161 46.72 -14.08 21.13
N MET A 162 47.00 -12.85 20.70
CA MET A 162 46.07 -11.72 20.80
C MET A 162 44.73 -12.03 20.10
N ARG A 163 44.79 -12.61 18.89
CA ARG A 163 43.60 -13.02 18.14
C ARG A 163 42.82 -14.11 18.88
N GLU A 164 43.49 -15.06 19.52
CA GLU A 164 42.83 -16.12 20.29
C GLU A 164 42.08 -15.54 21.48
N ILE A 165 42.69 -14.63 22.25
CA ILE A 165 42.03 -13.91 23.36
C ILE A 165 40.80 -13.15 22.85
N ILE A 166 40.93 -12.43 21.73
CA ILE A 166 39.82 -11.66 21.14
C ILE A 166 38.68 -12.57 20.66
N THR A 167 39.00 -13.66 19.96
CA THR A 167 38.00 -14.51 19.29
C THR A 167 37.29 -15.47 20.25
N THR A 168 37.95 -15.85 21.35
CA THR A 168 37.35 -16.67 22.41
C THR A 168 36.57 -15.84 23.44
N SER A 169 36.73 -14.52 23.41
CA SER A 169 36.03 -13.61 24.30
C SER A 169 34.50 -13.64 24.10
N PRO A 170 33.70 -13.59 25.19
CA PRO A 170 32.25 -13.48 25.10
C PRO A 170 31.78 -12.19 24.42
N ILE A 171 32.61 -11.14 24.38
CA ILE A 171 32.29 -9.85 23.75
C ILE A 171 32.78 -9.75 22.30
N TYR A 172 33.23 -10.84 21.67
CA TYR A 172 33.72 -10.82 20.28
C TYR A 172 32.72 -10.20 19.29
N THR A 173 31.42 -10.46 19.47
CA THR A 173 30.32 -9.97 18.63
C THR A 173 29.70 -8.65 19.10
N LEU A 174 30.31 -7.97 20.07
CA LEU A 174 29.75 -6.76 20.69
C LEU A 174 29.51 -5.62 19.69
N ASP A 175 30.42 -5.38 18.75
CA ASP A 175 30.25 -4.37 17.69
C ASP A 175 28.99 -4.62 16.83
N GLU A 176 28.78 -5.90 16.47
CA GLU A 176 27.64 -6.31 15.66
C GLU A 176 26.35 -6.16 16.48
N LEU A 177 26.39 -6.50 17.77
CA LEU A 177 25.27 -6.32 18.67
C LEU A 177 24.89 -4.84 18.83
N GLN A 178 25.88 -3.95 19.04
CA GLN A 178 25.67 -2.50 19.10
C GLN A 178 25.05 -1.96 17.81
N LYS A 179 25.52 -2.41 16.65
CA LYS A 179 24.92 -2.07 15.35
C LYS A 179 23.47 -2.53 15.25
N ASN A 180 23.19 -3.78 15.65
CA ASN A 180 21.83 -4.32 15.63
C ASN A 180 20.87 -3.55 16.57
N ILE A 181 21.36 -3.10 17.73
CA ILE A 181 20.58 -2.26 18.66
C ILE A 181 20.25 -0.91 18.01
N LYS A 182 21.23 -0.28 17.36
CA LYS A 182 21.01 0.98 16.63
C LYS A 182 19.97 0.80 15.52
N ASP A 183 20.14 -0.21 14.68
CA ASP A 183 19.22 -0.52 13.58
C ASP A 183 17.79 -0.81 14.11
N PHE A 184 17.67 -1.50 15.25
CA PHE A 184 16.41 -1.75 15.92
C PHE A 184 15.74 -0.46 16.41
N ARG A 185 16.50 0.44 17.04
CA ARG A 185 15.99 1.74 17.51
C ARG A 185 15.50 2.61 16.36
N GLU A 186 16.25 2.70 15.26
CA GLU A 186 15.85 3.47 14.08
C GLU A 186 14.53 2.94 13.49
N ARG A 187 14.36 1.62 13.42
CA ARG A 187 13.10 0.98 12.98
C ARG A 187 11.97 1.19 13.97
N GLN A 188 12.25 1.17 15.27
CA GLN A 188 11.27 1.44 16.32
C GLN A 188 10.75 2.87 16.23
N GLU A 189 11.63 3.85 15.99
CA GLU A 189 11.25 5.24 15.76
C GLU A 189 10.37 5.36 14.51
N ALA A 190 10.74 4.71 13.41
CA ALA A 190 9.95 4.68 12.19
C ALA A 190 8.55 4.06 12.43
N PHE A 191 8.48 2.97 13.19
CA PHE A 191 7.21 2.34 13.57
C PHE A 191 6.30 3.25 14.39
N ASN A 192 6.88 4.00 15.34
CA ASN A 192 6.14 4.97 16.15
C ASN A 192 5.57 6.10 15.27
N LYS A 193 6.38 6.66 14.35
CA LYS A 193 5.92 7.67 13.38
C LYS A 193 4.75 7.17 12.52
N LEU A 194 4.86 5.97 11.97
CA LEU A 194 3.78 5.35 11.19
C LEU A 194 2.51 5.12 12.05
N SER A 195 2.68 4.78 13.33
CA SER A 195 1.55 4.59 14.26
C SER A 195 0.81 5.89 14.58
N GLU A 196 1.55 6.99 14.74
CA GLU A 196 0.97 8.32 14.91
C GLU A 196 0.24 8.76 13.64
N GLU A 197 0.80 8.50 12.46
CA GLU A 197 0.17 8.81 11.18
C GLU A 197 -1.15 8.05 10.99
N ILE A 198 -1.18 6.75 11.29
CA ILE A 198 -2.41 5.94 11.31
C ILE A 198 -3.45 6.56 12.25
N THR A 199 -3.04 6.97 13.45
CA THR A 199 -3.94 7.61 14.42
C THR A 199 -4.55 8.90 13.87
N LYS A 200 -3.74 9.76 13.24
CA LYS A 200 -4.22 11.00 12.59
C LYS A 200 -5.22 10.70 11.47
N LYS A 201 -4.90 9.73 10.60
CA LYS A 201 -5.79 9.33 9.49
C LYS A 201 -7.09 8.70 9.97
N LYS A 202 -7.07 7.95 11.07
CA LYS A 202 -8.30 7.45 11.72
C LYS A 202 -9.17 8.59 12.24
N GLY A 203 -8.56 9.64 12.80
CA GLY A 203 -9.26 10.88 13.16
C GLY A 203 -9.95 11.54 11.95
N GLU A 204 -9.21 11.73 10.86
CA GLU A 204 -9.73 12.29 9.60
C GLU A 204 -10.90 11.44 9.04
N LEU A 205 -10.78 10.12 9.05
CA LEU A 205 -11.83 9.21 8.62
C LEU A 205 -13.12 9.38 9.44
N GLU A 206 -12.99 9.53 10.76
CA GLU A 206 -14.14 9.70 11.64
C GLU A 206 -14.83 11.05 11.42
N GLU A 207 -14.07 12.12 11.17
CA GLU A 207 -14.64 13.41 10.77
C GLU A 207 -15.48 13.28 9.49
N TYR A 208 -14.95 12.63 8.45
CA TYR A 208 -15.71 12.40 7.21
C TYR A 208 -16.96 11.54 7.42
N ARG A 209 -16.92 10.55 8.32
CA ARG A 209 -18.09 9.74 8.68
C ARG A 209 -19.17 10.59 9.35
N ILE A 210 -18.80 11.42 10.31
CA ILE A 210 -19.74 12.34 11.00
C ILE A 210 -20.36 13.31 9.98
N TYR A 211 -19.57 13.88 9.07
CA TYR A 211 -20.11 14.75 8.02
C TYR A 211 -21.06 14.01 7.08
N ARG A 212 -20.73 12.77 6.70
CA ARG A 212 -21.59 11.94 5.86
C ARG A 212 -22.93 11.67 6.53
N GLU A 213 -22.92 11.27 7.81
CA GLU A 213 -24.14 11.02 8.58
C GLU A 213 -25.03 12.28 8.66
N LYS A 214 -24.43 13.46 8.87
CA LYS A 214 -25.17 14.74 8.83
C LYS A 214 -25.82 14.99 7.47
N VAL A 215 -25.17 14.66 6.37
CA VAL A 215 -25.73 14.77 5.01
C VAL A 215 -26.86 13.76 4.80
N GLU A 216 -26.69 12.52 5.24
CA GLU A 216 -27.72 11.46 5.18
C GLU A 216 -28.98 11.86 5.94
N LEU A 217 -28.84 12.41 7.15
CA LEU A 217 -29.97 12.92 7.93
C LEU A 217 -30.69 14.08 7.23
N LYS A 218 -29.95 15.00 6.59
CA LYS A 218 -30.54 16.08 5.79
C LYS A 218 -31.30 15.55 4.58
N MET A 219 -30.73 14.59 3.86
CA MET A 219 -31.41 13.93 2.73
C MET A 219 -32.69 13.23 3.18
N ALA A 220 -32.65 12.52 4.31
CA ALA A 220 -33.81 11.82 4.87
C ALA A 220 -34.91 12.81 5.31
N ALA A 221 -34.53 13.94 5.91
CA ALA A 221 -35.47 15.01 6.26
C ALA A 221 -36.09 15.65 5.00
N LEU A 222 -35.28 15.92 3.97
CA LEU A 222 -35.75 16.48 2.71
C LEU A 222 -36.75 15.55 2.01
N LYS A 223 -36.47 14.24 1.96
CA LYS A 223 -37.40 13.23 1.41
C LYS A 223 -38.76 13.19 2.10
N LYS A 224 -38.82 13.55 3.38
CA LYS A 224 -40.06 13.62 4.18
C LYS A 224 -40.76 14.98 4.10
N SER A 225 -40.12 15.99 3.49
CA SER A 225 -40.69 17.33 3.40
C SER A 225 -41.85 17.37 2.41
N ASP A 226 -42.84 18.22 2.69
CA ASP A 226 -43.99 18.43 1.80
C ASP A 226 -43.56 18.88 0.40
N ALA A 227 -42.51 19.69 0.31
CA ALA A 227 -41.96 20.16 -0.96
C ALA A 227 -41.45 18.99 -1.84
N TYR A 228 -40.75 18.03 -1.24
CA TYR A 228 -40.23 16.85 -1.96
C TYR A 228 -41.36 15.88 -2.33
N LEU A 229 -42.30 15.64 -1.42
CA LEU A 229 -43.47 14.81 -1.70
C LEU A 229 -44.34 15.41 -2.82
N SER A 230 -44.51 16.73 -2.81
CA SER A 230 -45.18 17.48 -3.88
C SER A 230 -44.45 17.34 -5.21
N TYR A 231 -43.13 17.53 -5.22
CA TYR A 231 -42.30 17.30 -6.42
C TYR A 231 -42.46 15.88 -6.96
N ARG A 232 -42.38 14.86 -6.09
CA ARG A 232 -42.53 13.45 -6.48
C ARG A 232 -43.90 13.21 -7.13
N LYS A 233 -44.97 13.70 -6.51
CA LYS A 233 -46.33 13.58 -7.04
C LYS A 233 -46.47 14.28 -8.40
N LEU A 234 -45.93 15.49 -8.55
CA LEU A 234 -45.91 16.21 -9.84
C LEU A 234 -45.13 15.43 -10.91
N SER A 235 -44.02 14.80 -10.55
CA SER A 235 -43.24 13.97 -11.47
C SER A 235 -44.01 12.71 -11.91
N GLU A 236 -44.72 12.05 -10.99
CA GLU A 236 -45.60 10.91 -11.27
C GLU A 236 -46.77 11.34 -12.18
N ASP A 237 -47.45 12.45 -11.84
CA ASP A 237 -48.55 13.02 -12.65
C ASP A 237 -48.09 13.39 -14.06
N LYS A 238 -46.88 13.97 -14.20
CA LYS A 238 -46.27 14.28 -15.49
C LYS A 238 -46.08 13.02 -16.34
N ALA A 239 -45.56 11.95 -15.74
CA ALA A 239 -45.36 10.68 -16.43
C ALA A 239 -46.70 10.12 -16.94
N GLY A 240 -47.75 10.15 -16.10
CA GLY A 240 -49.09 9.73 -16.50
C GLY A 240 -49.68 10.56 -17.65
N VAL A 241 -49.58 11.89 -17.58
CA VAL A 241 -50.05 12.79 -18.67
C VAL A 241 -49.29 12.52 -19.97
N MET A 242 -47.97 12.29 -19.90
CA MET A 242 -47.16 11.97 -21.07
C MET A 242 -47.56 10.63 -21.69
N GLU A 243 -47.90 9.63 -20.89
CA GLU A 243 -48.39 8.34 -21.37
C GLU A 243 -49.77 8.47 -22.04
N GLU A 244 -50.68 9.27 -21.48
CA GLU A 244 -51.97 9.55 -22.10
C GLU A 244 -51.85 10.27 -23.45
N ILE A 245 -50.93 11.25 -23.54
CA ILE A 245 -50.60 11.92 -24.80
C ILE A 245 -50.13 10.89 -25.81
N LYS A 246 -49.13 10.07 -25.47
CA LYS A 246 -48.62 9.01 -26.37
C LYS A 246 -49.71 8.05 -26.81
N ARG A 247 -50.62 7.65 -25.92
CA ARG A 247 -51.73 6.76 -26.25
C ARG A 247 -52.69 7.41 -27.25
N LEU A 248 -53.01 8.69 -27.08
CA LEU A 248 -53.84 9.43 -28.05
C LEU A 248 -53.14 9.55 -29.41
N GLU A 249 -51.86 9.88 -29.42
CA GLU A 249 -51.07 9.96 -30.65
C GLU A 249 -51.05 8.62 -31.38
N ALA A 250 -50.88 7.51 -30.64
CA ALA A 250 -50.93 6.16 -31.19
C ALA A 250 -52.33 5.77 -31.71
N GLU A 251 -53.41 6.16 -31.01
CA GLU A 251 -54.78 5.90 -31.47
C GLU A 251 -55.06 6.62 -32.80
N LEU A 252 -54.75 7.91 -32.88
CA LEU A 252 -54.89 8.69 -34.11
C LEU A 252 -54.02 8.12 -35.23
N GLY A 253 -52.76 7.78 -34.92
CA GLY A 253 -51.85 7.13 -35.87
C GLY A 253 -52.40 5.81 -36.38
N ALA A 254 -53.00 4.98 -35.53
CA ALA A 254 -53.61 3.71 -35.91
C ALA A 254 -54.83 3.92 -36.82
N ASP A 255 -55.72 4.86 -36.49
CA ASP A 255 -56.89 5.18 -37.33
C ASP A 255 -56.46 5.63 -38.74
N PHE A 256 -55.42 6.48 -38.84
CA PHE A 256 -54.88 6.94 -40.12
C PHE A 256 -54.00 5.91 -40.84
N SER A 257 -53.38 4.97 -40.13
CA SER A 257 -52.57 3.90 -40.74
C SER A 257 -53.41 3.06 -41.73
N LEU A 258 -54.68 2.84 -41.40
CA LEU A 258 -55.66 2.14 -42.24
C LEU A 258 -56.00 2.93 -43.50
N LEU A 259 -55.82 4.26 -43.47
CA LEU A 259 -56.16 5.17 -44.55
C LEU A 259 -54.97 5.55 -45.43
N LEU A 260 -53.73 5.20 -45.07
CA LEU A 260 -52.52 5.59 -45.80
C LEU A 260 -52.58 5.29 -47.30
N ARG A 261 -52.90 4.05 -47.66
CA ARG A 261 -52.94 3.64 -49.07
C ARG A 261 -54.12 4.26 -49.83
N PRO A 262 -55.35 4.27 -49.30
CA PRO A 262 -56.46 5.02 -49.90
C PRO A 262 -56.18 6.52 -50.04
N LEU A 263 -55.65 7.19 -49.01
CA LEU A 263 -55.29 8.61 -49.02
C LEU A 263 -54.23 8.92 -50.07
N LYS A 264 -53.14 8.12 -50.17
CA LYS A 264 -52.12 8.29 -51.23
C LYS A 264 -52.66 8.12 -52.65
N LYS A 265 -53.69 7.30 -52.85
CA LYS A 265 -54.35 7.19 -54.16
C LYS A 265 -55.29 8.37 -54.40
N GLN A 266 -56.00 8.82 -53.36
CA GLN A 266 -56.89 9.98 -53.40
C GLN A 266 -56.12 11.29 -53.62
N SER A 267 -54.90 11.43 -53.12
CA SER A 267 -54.07 12.63 -53.30
C SER A 267 -53.84 12.98 -54.77
N ARG A 268 -53.76 11.97 -55.65
CA ARG A 268 -53.63 12.13 -57.11
C ARG A 268 -54.90 12.63 -57.81
N LEU A 269 -56.04 12.54 -57.13
CA LEU A 269 -57.37 12.91 -57.63
C LEU A 269 -57.94 14.14 -56.91
N ALA A 270 -57.42 14.46 -55.72
CA ALA A 270 -57.92 15.52 -54.86
C ALA A 270 -57.32 16.88 -55.23
N LEU A 271 -58.11 17.94 -55.06
CA LEU A 271 -57.68 19.32 -55.29
C LEU A 271 -56.65 19.84 -54.26
N ASN A 272 -56.50 19.17 -53.11
CA ASN A 272 -55.60 19.57 -52.01
C ASN A 272 -54.58 18.46 -51.67
N GLU A 273 -53.74 18.11 -52.63
CA GLU A 273 -52.72 17.04 -52.52
C GLU A 273 -51.80 17.21 -51.30
N LYS A 274 -51.43 18.46 -50.99
CA LYS A 274 -50.54 18.80 -49.88
C LYS A 274 -51.12 18.41 -48.52
N LEU A 275 -52.41 18.67 -48.29
CA LEU A 275 -53.06 18.33 -47.03
C LEU A 275 -53.15 16.80 -46.86
N VAL A 276 -53.47 16.08 -47.93
CA VAL A 276 -53.52 14.61 -47.94
C VAL A 276 -52.15 14.00 -47.61
N GLU A 277 -51.08 14.58 -48.15
CA GLU A 277 -49.70 14.16 -47.86
C GLU A 277 -49.33 14.42 -46.39
N GLN A 278 -49.69 15.57 -45.83
CA GLN A 278 -49.46 15.90 -44.43
C GLN A 278 -50.11 14.88 -43.48
N TYR A 279 -51.40 14.57 -43.68
CA TYR A 279 -52.10 13.56 -42.87
C TYR A 279 -51.60 12.13 -43.11
N SER A 280 -50.98 11.86 -44.25
CA SER A 280 -50.36 10.55 -44.52
C SER A 280 -49.00 10.37 -43.83
N ASN A 281 -48.31 11.47 -43.55
CA ASN A 281 -46.96 11.45 -42.95
C ASN A 281 -47.02 11.64 -41.42
N ASP A 282 -47.76 12.64 -40.95
CA ASP A 282 -47.94 12.94 -39.52
C ASP A 282 -49.40 13.40 -39.28
N PRO A 283 -50.30 12.46 -38.99
CA PRO A 283 -51.72 12.77 -38.77
C PRO A 283 -51.96 13.77 -37.64
N LEU A 284 -51.13 13.75 -36.60
CA LEU A 284 -51.26 14.64 -35.45
C LEU A 284 -50.88 16.07 -35.83
N LEU A 285 -49.69 16.24 -36.43
CA LEU A 285 -49.22 17.56 -36.84
C LEU A 285 -50.13 18.16 -37.91
N ALA A 286 -50.61 17.35 -38.85
CA ALA A 286 -51.57 17.77 -39.85
C ALA A 286 -52.87 18.25 -39.19
N LEU A 287 -53.42 17.47 -38.25
CA LEU A 287 -54.65 17.81 -37.53
C LEU A 287 -54.51 19.09 -36.69
N LEU A 288 -53.35 19.30 -36.06
CA LEU A 288 -53.08 20.50 -35.27
C LEU A 288 -53.00 21.79 -36.11
N ASN A 289 -52.73 21.68 -37.41
CA ASN A 289 -52.62 22.80 -38.34
C ASN A 289 -53.86 22.98 -39.25
N ASP A 290 -54.83 22.07 -39.17
CA ASP A 290 -56.05 22.07 -39.98
C ASP A 290 -57.23 22.66 -39.18
N ASP A 291 -57.18 23.98 -38.92
CA ASP A 291 -58.17 24.68 -38.10
C ASP A 291 -59.61 24.56 -38.62
N LYS A 292 -59.77 24.36 -39.93
CA LYS A 292 -61.09 24.24 -40.60
C LYS A 292 -61.58 22.80 -40.70
N LEU A 293 -60.74 21.82 -40.33
CA LEU A 293 -60.97 20.39 -40.53
C LEU A 293 -61.31 20.07 -41.99
N GLU A 294 -60.52 20.63 -42.91
CA GLU A 294 -60.64 20.37 -44.35
C GLU A 294 -60.49 18.88 -44.69
N ILE A 295 -59.80 18.13 -43.83
CA ILE A 295 -59.71 16.66 -43.88
C ILE A 295 -61.07 15.96 -43.99
N LEU A 296 -62.14 16.52 -43.40
CA LEU A 296 -63.48 15.92 -43.48
C LEU A 296 -63.99 15.86 -44.91
N SER A 297 -63.74 16.91 -45.70
CA SER A 297 -64.13 16.94 -47.11
C SER A 297 -63.38 15.89 -47.94
N ILE A 298 -62.10 15.69 -47.60
CA ILE A 298 -61.24 14.68 -48.23
C ILE A 298 -61.70 13.27 -47.85
N LEU A 299 -62.06 13.03 -46.59
CA LEU A 299 -62.55 11.74 -46.10
C LEU A 299 -63.90 11.36 -46.76
N GLU A 300 -64.81 12.31 -46.96
CA GLU A 300 -66.08 12.07 -47.67
C GLU A 300 -65.87 11.78 -49.17
N GLN A 301 -64.96 12.52 -49.82
CA GLN A 301 -64.57 12.21 -51.20
C GLN A 301 -63.91 10.84 -51.30
N LEU A 302 -63.04 10.51 -50.34
CA LEU A 302 -62.38 9.22 -50.24
C LEU A 302 -63.41 8.10 -50.09
N LYS A 303 -64.37 8.25 -49.17
CA LYS A 303 -65.49 7.31 -48.97
C LYS A 303 -66.28 7.09 -50.25
N THR A 304 -66.69 8.18 -50.92
CA THR A 304 -67.43 8.14 -52.18
C THR A 304 -66.66 7.38 -53.25
N ASN A 305 -65.36 7.67 -53.40
CA ASN A 305 -64.51 7.05 -54.40
C ASN A 305 -64.19 5.58 -54.11
N ILE A 306 -64.17 5.15 -52.84
CA ILE A 306 -64.07 3.74 -52.44
C ILE A 306 -65.36 3.00 -52.82
N ILE A 307 -66.54 3.55 -52.48
CA ILE A 307 -67.84 2.92 -52.75
C ILE A 307 -68.12 2.84 -54.25
N SER A 308 -67.80 3.89 -55.01
CA SER A 308 -68.06 3.95 -56.45
C SER A 308 -67.00 3.21 -57.29
N ASN A 309 -66.11 2.42 -56.67
CA ASN A 309 -65.00 1.72 -57.31
C ASN A 309 -64.07 2.61 -58.17
N LYS A 310 -64.00 3.92 -57.87
CA LYS A 310 -63.08 4.86 -58.56
C LYS A 310 -61.65 4.71 -58.09
N LEU A 311 -61.47 4.24 -56.84
CA LEU A 311 -60.17 3.84 -56.32
C LEU A 311 -59.97 2.34 -56.55
N GLU A 312 -58.94 1.98 -57.31
CA GLU A 312 -58.55 0.58 -57.58
C GLU A 312 -58.03 -0.11 -56.30
N LEU A 313 -58.93 -0.39 -55.35
CA LEU A 313 -58.66 -1.15 -54.13
C LEU A 313 -59.22 -2.56 -54.30
N LYS A 314 -58.51 -3.57 -53.78
CA LYS A 314 -59.03 -4.95 -53.74
C LYS A 314 -60.25 -4.99 -52.82
N ASP A 315 -61.25 -5.82 -53.11
CA ASP A 315 -62.49 -5.88 -52.32
C ASP A 315 -62.25 -6.18 -50.84
N THR A 316 -61.28 -7.04 -50.52
CA THR A 316 -60.85 -7.36 -49.15
C THR A 316 -60.16 -6.20 -48.40
N GLN A 317 -59.93 -5.06 -49.06
CA GLN A 317 -59.24 -3.90 -48.51
C GLN A 317 -60.14 -2.65 -48.41
N LYS A 318 -61.44 -2.78 -48.70
CA LYS A 318 -62.38 -1.64 -48.69
C LYS A 318 -63.06 -1.45 -47.32
N ASP A 319 -63.38 -2.55 -46.63
CA ASP A 319 -64.20 -2.49 -45.41
C ASP A 319 -63.52 -1.78 -44.24
N LYS A 320 -62.25 -2.11 -43.94
CA LYS A 320 -61.52 -1.49 -42.81
C LYS A 320 -61.29 0.02 -42.99
N PRO A 321 -60.87 0.51 -44.18
CA PRO A 321 -60.81 1.95 -44.42
C PRO A 321 -62.16 2.65 -44.31
N LEU A 322 -63.24 2.05 -44.83
CA LEU A 322 -64.59 2.63 -44.71
C LEU A 322 -65.02 2.77 -43.25
N GLN A 323 -64.78 1.74 -42.42
CA GLN A 323 -65.03 1.81 -40.97
C GLN A 323 -64.19 2.89 -40.27
N SER A 324 -62.92 3.04 -40.64
CA SER A 324 -62.06 4.10 -40.10
C SER A 324 -62.55 5.49 -40.52
N ILE A 325 -62.95 5.68 -41.80
CA ILE A 325 -63.52 6.95 -42.28
C ILE A 325 -64.80 7.31 -41.52
N ASP A 326 -65.68 6.33 -41.26
CA ASP A 326 -66.93 6.56 -40.51
C ASP A 326 -66.67 6.96 -39.05
N LYS A 327 -65.59 6.47 -38.43
CA LYS A 327 -65.14 6.88 -37.09
C LYS A 327 -64.61 8.32 -37.08
N LEU A 328 -63.89 8.73 -38.13
CA LEU A 328 -63.19 10.02 -38.24
C LEU A 328 -64.12 11.17 -38.67
N HIS A 329 -65.22 11.36 -37.94
CA HIS A 329 -66.15 12.47 -38.16
C HIS A 329 -65.74 13.74 -37.40
N ARG A 330 -66.39 14.88 -37.69
CA ARG A 330 -66.11 16.18 -37.06
C ARG A 330 -65.98 16.11 -35.54
N ARG A 331 -66.97 15.52 -34.87
CA ARG A 331 -66.98 15.36 -33.41
C ARG A 331 -65.78 14.56 -32.87
N TYR A 332 -65.30 13.54 -33.58
CA TYR A 332 -64.11 12.77 -33.15
C TYR A 332 -62.88 13.67 -33.14
N PHE A 333 -62.67 14.45 -34.20
CA PHE A 333 -61.52 15.36 -34.28
C PHE A 333 -61.60 16.50 -33.26
N GLU A 334 -62.79 17.07 -33.05
CA GLU A 334 -63.01 18.09 -32.02
C GLU A 334 -62.76 17.53 -30.61
N ASP A 335 -63.28 16.35 -30.29
CA ASP A 335 -63.07 15.67 -29.00
C ASP A 335 -61.58 15.32 -28.80
N PHE A 336 -60.91 14.80 -29.85
CA PHE A 336 -59.49 14.52 -29.85
C PHE A 336 -58.65 15.77 -29.60
N LEU A 337 -58.87 16.84 -30.37
CA LEU A 337 -58.12 18.09 -30.25
C LEU A 337 -58.32 18.74 -28.89
N ASN A 338 -59.55 18.72 -28.35
CA ASN A 338 -59.83 19.25 -27.02
C ASN A 338 -59.09 18.46 -25.93
N LYS A 339 -59.13 17.13 -26.00
CA LYS A 339 -58.43 16.26 -25.04
C LYS A 339 -56.91 16.43 -25.14
N TYR A 340 -56.35 16.44 -26.35
CA TYR A 340 -54.92 16.65 -26.59
C TYR A 340 -54.46 18.02 -26.08
N LYS A 341 -55.19 19.11 -26.39
CA LYS A 341 -54.90 20.46 -25.88
C LYS A 341 -54.95 20.50 -24.35
N THR A 342 -55.95 19.88 -23.73
CA THR A 342 -56.08 19.82 -22.26
C THR A 342 -54.88 19.12 -21.62
N LEU A 343 -54.48 17.96 -22.15
CA LEU A 343 -53.31 17.23 -21.65
C LEU A 343 -52.00 18.00 -21.86
N ARG A 344 -51.84 18.67 -23.00
CA ARG A 344 -50.65 19.50 -23.28
C ARG A 344 -50.56 20.69 -22.34
N THR A 345 -51.67 21.38 -22.07
CA THR A 345 -51.74 22.48 -21.11
C THR A 345 -51.40 21.98 -19.71
N ARG A 346 -52.03 20.87 -19.27
CA ARG A 346 -51.72 20.25 -17.97
C ARG A 346 -50.25 19.88 -17.84
N LYS A 347 -49.64 19.30 -18.89
CA LYS A 347 -48.20 19.00 -18.91
C LYS A 347 -47.37 20.26 -18.73
N LYS A 348 -47.69 21.35 -19.44
CA LYS A 348 -46.97 22.63 -19.35
C LYS A 348 -47.07 23.24 -17.95
N ASP A 349 -48.23 23.14 -17.32
CA ASP A 349 -48.45 23.64 -15.96
C ASP A 349 -47.64 22.82 -14.94
N ILE A 350 -47.65 21.49 -15.07
CA ILE A 350 -46.81 20.60 -14.24
C ILE A 350 -45.32 20.89 -14.46
N ASP A 351 -44.88 21.05 -15.71
CA ASP A 351 -43.49 21.40 -16.04
C ASP A 351 -43.08 22.72 -15.37
N SER A 352 -43.96 23.72 -15.35
CA SER A 352 -43.71 25.01 -14.70
C SER A 352 -43.65 24.90 -13.18
N GLN A 353 -44.54 24.10 -12.57
CA GLN A 353 -44.53 23.85 -11.12
C GLN A 353 -43.26 23.09 -10.69
N ILE A 354 -42.83 22.10 -11.46
CA ILE A 354 -41.57 21.38 -11.22
C ILE A 354 -40.38 22.33 -11.32
N LEU A 355 -40.32 23.18 -12.35
CA LEU A 355 -39.22 24.14 -12.52
C LEU A 355 -39.14 25.17 -11.39
N SER A 356 -40.28 25.54 -10.80
CA SER A 356 -40.32 26.46 -9.65
C SER A 356 -39.90 25.82 -8.33
N ASN A 357 -39.77 24.49 -8.27
CA ASN A 357 -39.45 23.74 -7.06
C ASN A 357 -37.97 23.34 -7.01
N ASN A 358 -37.18 24.08 -6.23
CA ASN A 358 -35.73 23.85 -6.09
C ASN A 358 -35.39 22.59 -5.26
N VAL A 359 -36.37 21.91 -4.67
CA VAL A 359 -36.13 20.77 -3.77
C VAL A 359 -35.35 19.62 -4.42
N ASN A 360 -35.55 19.41 -5.72
CA ASN A 360 -34.84 18.38 -6.47
C ASN A 360 -33.37 18.76 -6.68
N GLN A 361 -33.07 20.04 -6.91
CA GLN A 361 -31.70 20.53 -6.99
C GLN A 361 -31.00 20.40 -5.64
N ASP A 362 -31.65 20.81 -4.55
CA ASP A 362 -31.11 20.65 -3.19
C ASP A 362 -30.83 19.18 -2.84
N PHE A 363 -31.73 18.28 -3.25
CA PHE A 363 -31.55 16.84 -3.06
C PHE A 363 -30.34 16.31 -3.84
N ASN A 364 -30.20 16.68 -5.11
CA ASN A 364 -29.09 16.27 -5.96
C ASN A 364 -27.74 16.82 -5.44
N ASP A 365 -27.73 18.07 -4.94
CA ASP A 365 -26.55 18.67 -4.34
C ASP A 365 -26.12 17.93 -3.06
N LEU A 366 -27.08 17.49 -2.24
CA LEU A 366 -26.81 16.66 -1.06
C LEU A 366 -26.31 15.27 -1.47
N GLN A 367 -26.89 14.66 -2.51
CA GLN A 367 -26.44 13.37 -3.03
C GLN A 367 -24.99 13.44 -3.55
N TYR A 368 -24.67 14.46 -4.34
CA TYR A 368 -23.30 14.68 -4.81
C TYR A 368 -22.32 14.85 -3.64
N LYS A 369 -22.69 15.64 -2.61
CA LYS A 369 -21.88 15.80 -1.40
C LYS A 369 -21.68 14.47 -0.66
N HIS A 370 -22.73 13.64 -0.59
CA HIS A 370 -22.67 12.32 0.04
C HIS A 370 -21.69 11.38 -0.69
N GLU A 371 -21.82 11.29 -2.02
CA GLU A 371 -20.94 10.47 -2.87
C GLU A 371 -19.47 10.92 -2.79
N HIS A 372 -19.24 12.24 -2.79
CA HIS A 372 -17.90 12.79 -2.62
C HIS A 372 -17.30 12.44 -1.23
N LEU A 373 -18.08 12.51 -0.16
CA LEU A 373 -17.65 12.09 1.18
C LEU A 373 -17.37 10.58 1.25
N LEU A 374 -18.16 9.74 0.57
CA LEU A 374 -17.87 8.31 0.42
C LEU A 374 -16.51 8.08 -0.27
N GLY A 375 -16.23 8.81 -1.35
CA GLY A 375 -14.94 8.77 -2.03
C GLY A 375 -13.78 9.13 -1.11
N LYS A 376 -13.92 10.19 -0.31
CA LYS A 376 -12.92 10.61 0.69
C LYS A 376 -12.69 9.55 1.76
N CYS A 377 -13.75 8.98 2.34
CA CYS A 377 -13.64 7.89 3.30
C CYS A 377 -12.87 6.70 2.72
N LYS A 378 -13.20 6.29 1.49
CA LYS A 378 -12.51 5.19 0.82
C LYS A 378 -11.02 5.48 0.62
N HIS A 379 -10.69 6.69 0.15
CA HIS A 379 -9.31 7.11 -0.04
C HIS A 379 -8.48 7.06 1.26
N VAL A 380 -9.01 7.60 2.36
CA VAL A 380 -8.33 7.56 3.67
C VAL A 380 -8.16 6.13 4.18
N ILE A 381 -9.15 5.25 3.96
CA ILE A 381 -9.03 3.81 4.29
C ILE A 381 -7.88 3.17 3.50
N ASP A 382 -7.78 3.45 2.20
CA ASP A 382 -6.71 2.93 1.36
C ASP A 382 -5.33 3.44 1.81
N GLU A 383 -5.22 4.71 2.21
CA GLU A 383 -4.01 5.28 2.81
C GLU A 383 -3.63 4.57 4.12
N ILE A 384 -4.58 4.39 5.06
CA ILE A 384 -4.36 3.66 6.32
C ILE A 384 -3.84 2.25 6.03
N ASN A 385 -4.48 1.52 5.11
CA ASN A 385 -4.07 0.17 4.73
C ASN A 385 -2.65 0.13 4.16
N ASN A 386 -2.26 1.15 3.38
CA ASN A 386 -0.91 1.24 2.83
C ASN A 386 0.13 1.52 3.92
N ILE A 387 -0.17 2.42 4.87
CA ILE A 387 0.69 2.72 6.01
C ILE A 387 0.84 1.48 6.91
N GLU A 388 -0.25 0.74 7.17
CA GLU A 388 -0.22 -0.51 7.94
C GLU A 388 0.65 -1.58 7.26
N LYS A 389 0.58 -1.73 5.93
CA LYS A 389 1.48 -2.62 5.17
C LYS A 389 2.94 -2.23 5.34
N ASN A 390 3.28 -0.94 5.28
CA ASN A 390 4.66 -0.48 5.45
C ASN A 390 5.14 -0.66 6.90
N LYS A 391 4.25 -0.47 7.88
CA LYS A 391 4.52 -0.72 9.29
C LYS A 391 4.86 -2.19 9.56
N LEU A 392 4.12 -3.13 8.95
CA LEU A 392 4.39 -4.57 9.08
C LEU A 392 5.74 -4.99 8.50
N LYS A 393 6.21 -4.33 7.42
CA LYS A 393 7.52 -4.63 6.80
C LYS A 393 8.72 -4.33 7.71
N LEU A 394 8.56 -3.51 8.75
CA LEU A 394 9.66 -3.19 9.67
C LEU A 394 10.06 -4.40 10.53
N ASN A 395 9.14 -5.34 10.73
CA ASN A 395 9.36 -6.63 11.39
C ASN A 395 10.08 -6.54 12.75
N LEU A 396 9.60 -5.64 13.61
CA LEU A 396 10.22 -5.34 14.90
C LEU A 396 10.22 -6.54 15.86
N ASP A 397 9.21 -7.40 15.80
CA ASP A 397 9.11 -8.55 16.72
C ASP A 397 10.20 -9.58 16.44
N GLU A 398 10.48 -9.88 15.17
CA GLU A 398 11.56 -10.79 14.80
C GLU A 398 12.93 -10.23 15.20
N GLN A 399 13.17 -8.94 14.95
CA GLN A 399 14.43 -8.29 15.37
C GLN A 399 14.59 -8.20 16.88
N ARG A 400 13.51 -7.94 17.62
CA ARG A 400 13.50 -7.98 19.08
C ARG A 400 13.91 -9.36 19.57
N ASN A 401 13.32 -10.42 19.02
CA ASN A 401 13.64 -11.79 19.39
C ASN A 401 15.10 -12.15 19.06
N ASP A 402 15.61 -11.75 17.89
CA ASP A 402 17.01 -11.95 17.52
C ASP A 402 17.97 -11.26 18.51
N LEU A 403 17.66 -10.01 18.90
CA LEU A 403 18.41 -9.30 19.92
C LEU A 403 18.31 -9.99 21.29
N GLU A 404 17.12 -10.40 21.73
CA GLU A 404 16.93 -11.14 22.99
C GLU A 404 17.78 -12.42 23.04
N ILE A 405 17.88 -13.16 21.93
CA ILE A 405 18.74 -14.34 21.80
C ILE A 405 20.22 -13.95 21.93
N LYS A 406 20.67 -12.94 21.17
CA LYS A 406 22.08 -12.47 21.20
C LYS A 406 22.49 -11.97 22.58
N PHE A 407 21.63 -11.20 23.25
CA PHE A 407 21.84 -10.78 24.63
C PHE A 407 21.89 -11.97 25.58
N SER A 408 20.99 -12.95 25.41
CA SER A 408 20.96 -14.12 26.26
C SER A 408 22.23 -14.97 26.14
N THR A 409 22.80 -15.07 24.93
CA THR A 409 24.09 -15.73 24.70
C THR A 409 25.24 -14.96 25.33
N LEU A 410 25.22 -13.62 25.29
CA LEU A 410 26.28 -12.78 25.86
C LEU A 410 26.40 -12.92 27.39
N VAL A 411 25.27 -12.96 28.11
CA VAL A 411 25.26 -13.01 29.58
C VAL A 411 24.92 -14.39 30.16
N MET A 412 24.72 -15.41 29.30
CA MET A 412 24.32 -16.76 29.70
C MET A 412 23.07 -16.78 30.61
N LYS A 413 22.11 -15.89 30.31
CA LYS A 413 20.84 -15.75 31.04
C LYS A 413 19.74 -15.39 30.06
N LYS A 414 18.50 -15.80 30.36
CA LYS A 414 17.35 -15.42 29.56
C LYS A 414 17.04 -13.92 29.69
N VAL A 415 17.20 -13.18 28.60
CA VAL A 415 16.87 -11.76 28.52
C VAL A 415 15.51 -11.59 27.84
N LYS A 416 14.70 -10.67 28.37
CA LYS A 416 13.49 -10.19 27.67
C LYS A 416 13.47 -8.67 27.63
N PHE A 417 13.26 -8.12 26.46
CA PHE A 417 12.98 -6.71 26.34
C PHE A 417 11.56 -6.42 26.80
N THR A 418 11.33 -5.25 27.34
CA THR A 418 10.02 -4.76 27.75
C THR A 418 9.83 -3.39 27.15
N ASN A 419 8.71 -3.18 26.48
CA ASN A 419 8.34 -1.87 25.99
C ASN A 419 7.37 -1.22 27.00
N LYS A 420 7.48 0.09 27.23
CA LYS A 420 6.50 0.83 28.05
C LYS A 420 5.07 0.64 27.50
N LEU A 421 4.94 0.50 26.17
CA LEU A 421 3.65 0.18 25.54
C LEU A 421 3.11 -1.21 25.92
N ASP A 422 3.97 -2.23 26.01
CA ASP A 422 3.55 -3.60 26.38
C ASP A 422 3.00 -3.61 27.81
N LYS A 423 3.60 -2.83 28.72
CA LYS A 423 3.09 -2.64 30.10
C LYS A 423 1.71 -1.95 30.09
N LEU A 424 1.56 -0.85 29.34
CA LEU A 424 0.29 -0.10 29.26
C LEU A 424 -0.84 -0.88 28.58
N ILE A 425 -0.53 -1.71 27.58
CA ILE A 425 -1.51 -2.56 26.91
C ILE A 425 -1.95 -3.69 27.83
N ASN A 426 -1.02 -4.36 28.53
CA ASN A 426 -1.35 -5.41 29.49
C ASN A 426 -2.17 -4.87 30.67
N GLU A 427 -1.80 -3.70 31.22
CA GLU A 427 -2.57 -3.02 32.28
C GLU A 427 -3.97 -2.58 31.81
N LYS A 428 -4.13 -2.21 30.54
CA LYS A 428 -5.45 -1.89 29.96
C LYS A 428 -6.26 -3.15 29.68
N SER A 429 -5.68 -4.23 29.18
CA SER A 429 -6.42 -5.48 28.95
C SER A 429 -6.89 -6.12 30.26
N GLU A 430 -6.11 -6.05 31.34
CA GLU A 430 -6.52 -6.52 32.68
C GLU A 430 -7.65 -5.66 33.25
N ASN A 431 -7.61 -4.32 33.05
CA ASN A 431 -8.70 -3.43 33.46
C ASN A 431 -9.95 -3.52 32.56
N THR A 432 -9.81 -3.90 31.29
CA THR A 432 -10.95 -4.09 30.37
C THR A 432 -11.65 -5.42 30.63
N ALA A 433 -10.89 -6.49 30.94
CA ALA A 433 -11.45 -7.77 31.38
C ALA A 433 -12.21 -7.64 32.71
N ALA A 434 -11.67 -6.87 33.67
CA ALA A 434 -12.35 -6.59 34.95
C ALA A 434 -13.63 -5.71 34.80
N ASN A 435 -13.77 -4.96 33.69
CA ASN A 435 -14.94 -4.14 33.41
C ASN A 435 -15.97 -4.84 32.49
N GLN A 436 -15.54 -5.77 31.62
CA GLN A 436 -16.45 -6.57 30.80
C GLN A 436 -17.22 -7.61 31.64
N GLU A 437 -16.62 -8.16 32.70
CA GLU A 437 -17.35 -8.99 33.69
C GLU A 437 -18.44 -8.23 34.46
N LYS A 438 -18.44 -6.87 34.43
CA LYS A 438 -19.49 -6.04 35.04
C LYS A 438 -20.56 -5.55 34.06
N GLN A 439 -20.37 -5.71 32.75
CA GLN A 439 -21.29 -5.21 31.72
C GLN A 439 -22.05 -6.30 30.94
N GLU A 440 -21.73 -7.58 31.13
CA GLU A 440 -22.58 -8.68 30.63
C GLU A 440 -23.79 -8.96 31.56
N LYS A 441 -24.65 -7.96 31.69
CA LYS A 441 -26.09 -8.18 31.88
C LYS A 441 -26.79 -7.59 30.65
N PRO A 442 -27.51 -8.39 29.84
CA PRO A 442 -28.01 -7.93 28.56
C PRO A 442 -29.24 -7.03 28.76
N GLU A 443 -29.06 -5.72 28.60
CA GLU A 443 -30.18 -4.83 28.28
C GLU A 443 -30.44 -4.84 26.77
N ASN A 444 -31.54 -5.51 26.48
CA ASN A 444 -32.11 -5.81 25.19
C ASN A 444 -32.85 -4.57 24.66
N ILE A 445 -32.27 -3.77 23.75
CA ILE A 445 -33.02 -2.70 23.04
C ILE A 445 -32.62 -2.62 21.54
N ASN A 446 -33.28 -3.46 20.76
CA ASN A 446 -34.20 -3.09 19.68
C ASN A 446 -33.95 -1.79 18.87
N ASN A 447 -32.93 -1.77 18.00
CA ASN A 447 -32.81 -0.74 16.94
C ASN A 447 -32.45 -1.26 15.54
N LYS A 448 -32.47 -2.59 15.33
CA LYS A 448 -32.22 -3.20 14.00
C LYS A 448 -33.47 -3.37 13.14
N GLU A 449 -34.68 -3.15 13.65
CA GLU A 449 -35.93 -3.32 12.88
C GLU A 449 -36.43 -2.08 12.15
N LYS A 450 -35.86 -0.88 12.38
CA LYS A 450 -36.35 0.36 11.75
C LYS A 450 -35.66 0.79 10.44
N LEU A 451 -34.54 0.18 10.05
CA LEU A 451 -33.88 0.47 8.75
C LEU A 451 -34.12 -0.58 7.66
N ASN A 452 -34.55 -1.80 8.00
CA ASN A 452 -34.77 -2.85 7.01
C ASN A 452 -36.17 -2.85 6.35
N ASN A 453 -37.06 -1.92 6.73
CA ASN A 453 -38.39 -1.79 6.11
C ASN A 453 -38.51 -0.65 5.08
N ILE A 454 -37.43 0.11 4.81
CA ILE A 454 -37.45 1.20 3.82
C ILE A 454 -36.74 0.79 2.52
N ASN A 455 -35.77 -0.12 2.55
CA ASN A 455 -35.00 -0.52 1.35
C ASN A 455 -35.61 -1.66 0.52
N THR A 456 -36.72 -2.27 0.95
CA THR A 456 -37.33 -3.42 0.28
C THR A 456 -38.49 -3.08 -0.66
N GLN A 457 -38.87 -1.80 -0.76
CA GLN A 457 -39.95 -1.35 -1.66
C GLN A 457 -39.47 -0.57 -2.91
N GLU A 458 -38.20 -0.17 -3.01
CA GLU A 458 -37.69 0.57 -4.18
C GLU A 458 -36.96 -0.30 -5.22
N ASN A 459 -36.62 -1.56 -4.92
CA ASN A 459 -35.90 -2.45 -5.85
C ASN A 459 -36.80 -3.33 -6.75
N THR A 460 -38.12 -3.17 -6.70
CA THR A 460 -39.08 -3.91 -7.57
C THR A 460 -39.71 -3.05 -8.65
N ALA A 461 -39.46 -1.74 -8.71
CA ALA A 461 -40.03 -0.86 -9.73
C ALA A 461 -39.15 -0.66 -10.98
N ASP A 462 -37.83 -0.85 -10.89
CA ASP A 462 -36.88 -0.58 -12.00
C ASP A 462 -36.45 -1.81 -12.81
N LYS A 463 -37.09 -2.98 -12.60
CA LYS A 463 -36.82 -4.22 -13.37
C LYS A 463 -37.95 -4.69 -14.28
N GLN A 464 -38.97 -3.86 -14.55
CA GLN A 464 -40.09 -4.21 -15.45
C GLN A 464 -40.24 -3.26 -16.65
N LYS A 465 -39.16 -2.63 -17.12
CA LYS A 465 -39.14 -1.88 -18.38
C LYS A 465 -38.00 -2.30 -19.32
N GLU A 466 -37.80 -3.62 -19.45
CA GLU A 466 -37.11 -4.22 -20.60
C GLU A 466 -37.74 -5.60 -20.88
N VAL A 467 -38.94 -5.59 -21.48
CA VAL A 467 -39.45 -6.59 -22.44
C VAL A 467 -40.39 -5.86 -23.40
#